data_AF-A0A2V8E9R3-F1
#
_entry.id   AF-A0A2V8E9R3-F1
#
_cell.length_a   1.000
_cell.length_b   1.000
_cell.length_c   1.000
_cell.angle_alpha   90.00
_cell.angle_beta   90.00
_cell.angle_gamma   90.00
#
_symmetry.space_group_name_H-M   'P 1'
#
loop_
_entity.id
_entity.type
_entity.pdbx_description
1 polymer ?
#
loop_
_entity_poly.entity_id
_entity_poly.type
_entity_poly.pdbx_seq_one_letter_code
_entity_poly.pdbx_strand_id
1 'polypeptide(L)' 'MDVGALDDEDLKQVPVLEAGARLQQGATYVDLTDPVRAEFTATGDLIAPPNRAYVPKDKVPYQIWNRLTGKTDENPERG' A
#
# COMPACT_ATOMS: atom_id res chain seq x y z
N MET A 1 18.82 -10.95 13.61
CA MET A 1 18.47 -9.93 12.62
C MET A 1 17.02 -10.18 12.28
N ASP A 2 16.13 -9.58 13.07
CA ASP A 2 14.70 -9.65 12.84
C ASP A 2 14.41 -8.87 11.56
N VAL A 3 14.11 -9.60 10.49
CA VAL A 3 13.48 -9.02 9.30
C VAL A 3 12.06 -8.60 9.73
N GLY A 4 12.00 -7.43 10.38
CA GLY A 4 10.90 -6.98 11.21
C GLY A 4 9.54 -7.23 10.58
N ALA A 5 8.82 -8.21 11.12
CA ALA A 5 7.42 -8.41 10.84
C ALA A 5 6.70 -7.06 11.05
N LEU A 6 5.67 -6.80 10.25
CA LEU A 6 4.74 -5.73 10.60
C LEU A 6 3.96 -6.22 11.82
N ASP A 7 4.17 -5.58 12.97
CA ASP A 7 3.41 -5.86 14.16
C ASP A 7 1.98 -5.29 14.02
N ASP A 8 1.02 -5.81 14.79
CA ASP A 8 -0.38 -5.37 14.74
C ASP A 8 -0.54 -3.85 14.97
N GLU A 9 0.39 -3.22 15.69
CA GLU A 9 0.42 -1.77 15.95
C GLU A 9 0.83 -0.96 14.71
N ASP A 10 1.74 -1.46 13.88
CA ASP A 10 2.09 -0.85 12.61
C ASP A 10 0.92 -0.94 11.62
N LEU A 11 0.23 -2.09 11.59
CA LEU A 11 -0.93 -2.29 10.72
C LEU A 11 -2.10 -1.37 11.09
N LYS A 12 -2.31 -1.06 12.37
CA LYS A 12 -3.33 -0.09 12.81
C LYS A 12 -3.07 1.34 12.33
N GLN A 13 -1.81 1.67 12.02
CA GLN A 13 -1.44 2.98 11.48
C GLN A 13 -1.65 3.08 9.97
N VAL A 14 -1.99 1.98 9.30
CA VAL A 14 -2.23 1.94 7.85
C VAL A 14 -3.70 2.24 7.58
N PRO A 15 -4.05 3.43 7.05
CA PRO A 15 -5.43 3.74 6.73
C PRO A 15 -5.84 2.98 5.48
N VAL A 16 -6.79 2.06 5.63
CA VAL A 16 -7.45 1.40 4.51
C VAL A 16 -8.64 2.27 4.08
N LEU A 17 -8.75 2.55 2.78
CA LEU A 17 -9.90 3.26 2.23
C LEU A 17 -11.16 2.40 2.38
N GLU A 18 -12.24 3.05 2.83
CA GLU A 18 -13.55 2.43 2.88
C GLU A 18 -14.09 2.18 1.46
N ALA A 19 -14.94 1.16 1.34
CA ALA A 19 -15.69 0.89 0.13
C ALA A 19 -16.49 2.14 -0.30
N GLY A 20 -16.41 2.49 -1.59
CA GLY A 20 -17.07 3.68 -2.12
C GLY A 20 -16.28 4.97 -1.94
N ALA A 21 -15.15 4.96 -1.23
CA ALA A 21 -14.29 6.13 -1.11
C ALA A 21 -13.66 6.50 -2.47
N ARG A 22 -13.64 7.80 -2.76
CA ARG A 22 -13.02 8.32 -3.98
C ARG A 22 -11.50 8.41 -3.80
N LEU A 23 -10.76 7.84 -4.74
CA LEU A 23 -9.31 7.97 -4.79
C LEU A 23 -8.95 9.38 -5.29
N GLN A 24 -7.90 9.94 -4.69
CA GLN A 24 -7.37 11.24 -5.08
C GLN A 24 -6.56 11.08 -6.36
N GLN A 25 -6.89 11.86 -7.38
CA GLN A 25 -6.14 11.87 -8.64
C GLN A 25 -4.67 12.25 -8.38
N GLY A 26 -3.76 11.51 -9.00
CA GLY A 26 -2.31 11.66 -8.84
C GLY A 26 -1.74 11.01 -7.58
N ALA A 27 -2.57 10.50 -6.66
CA ALA A 27 -2.06 9.77 -5.49
C ALA A 27 -1.76 8.30 -5.83
N THR A 28 -0.73 7.76 -5.19
CA THR A 28 -0.35 6.35 -5.29
C THR A 28 -0.98 5.53 -4.18
N TYR A 29 -1.48 4.36 -4.55
CA TYR A 29 -2.14 3.41 -3.70
C TYR A 29 -1.50 2.03 -3.85
N VAL A 30 -1.63 1.20 -2.81
CA VAL A 30 -1.33 -0.23 -2.87
C VAL A 30 -2.59 -1.00 -2.53
N ASP A 31 -2.82 -2.11 -3.22
CA ASP A 31 -3.88 -3.04 -2.88
C ASP A 31 -3.35 -4.17 -1.99
N LEU A 32 -3.86 -4.25 -0.77
CA LEU A 32 -3.47 -5.30 0.17
C LEU A 32 -4.16 -6.64 -0.10
N THR A 33 -5.22 -6.67 -0.93
CA THR A 33 -5.86 -7.95 -1.32
C THR A 33 -5.18 -8.60 -2.51
N ASP A 34 -4.32 -7.85 -3.21
CA ASP A 34 -3.49 -8.37 -4.28
C ASP A 34 -2.22 -9.04 -3.71
N PRO A 35 -1.91 -10.29 -4.08
CA PRO A 35 -0.74 -11.00 -3.54
C PRO A 35 0.58 -10.39 -3.98
N VAL A 36 0.63 -9.71 -5.13
CA VAL A 36 1.81 -8.98 -5.61
C VAL A 36 1.94 -7.63 -4.92
N ARG A 37 0.84 -7.12 -4.33
CA ARG A 37 0.77 -5.82 -3.64
C ARG A 37 1.30 -4.69 -4.53
N ALA A 38 0.83 -4.71 -5.78
CA ALA A 38 1.26 -3.77 -6.79
C ALA A 38 0.84 -2.34 -6.44
N GLU A 39 1.78 -1.40 -6.57
CA GLU A 39 1.48 0.03 -6.49
C GLU A 39 0.79 0.49 -7.76
N PHE A 40 -0.23 1.32 -7.63
CA PHE A 40 -0.91 1.96 -8.75
C PHE A 40 -1.20 3.42 -8.43
N THR A 41 -1.15 4.27 -9.45
CA THR A 41 -1.50 5.69 -9.33
C THR A 41 -2.94 5.89 -9.78
N ALA A 42 -3.73 6.58 -8.97
CA ALA A 42 -5.08 6.93 -9.36
C ALA A 42 -5.05 8.03 -10.43
N THR A 43 -5.44 7.70 -11.65
CA THR A 43 -5.36 8.61 -12.80
C THR A 43 -6.65 9.41 -13.03
N GLY A 44 -7.72 9.14 -12.30
CA GLY A 44 -9.02 9.82 -12.44
C GLY A 44 -9.96 9.58 -11.25
N ASP A 45 -11.25 9.70 -11.51
CA ASP A 45 -12.36 9.43 -10.57
C ASP A 45 -12.50 7.93 -10.25
N LEU A 46 -11.42 7.30 -9.79
CA LEU A 46 -11.45 5.92 -9.33
C LEU A 46 -12.12 5.86 -7.97
N ILE A 47 -12.93 4.82 -7.77
CA ILE A 47 -13.62 4.54 -6.51
C ILE A 47 -13.10 3.22 -5.94
N ALA A 48 -12.87 3.18 -4.63
CA ALA A 48 -12.49 1.97 -3.92
C ALA A 48 -13.65 0.97 -3.94
N PRO A 49 -13.52 -0.20 -4.56
CA PRO A 49 -14.56 -1.20 -4.55
C PRO A 49 -14.59 -1.95 -3.20
N PRO A 50 -15.74 -2.54 -2.82
CA PRO A 50 -15.95 -3.10 -1.48
C PRO A 50 -15.07 -4.31 -1.10
N ASN A 51 -14.47 -4.98 -2.08
CA ASN A 51 -13.63 -6.17 -1.86
C ASN A 51 -12.13 -5.88 -2.05
N ARG A 52 -11.73 -4.60 -2.01
CA ARG A 52 -10.33 -4.18 -2.17
C ARG A 52 -9.93 -3.32 -0.98
N ALA A 53 -8.70 -3.52 -0.52
CA ALA A 53 -8.14 -2.79 0.60
C ALA A 53 -7.05 -1.85 0.07
N TYR A 54 -7.48 -0.68 -0.39
CA TYR A 54 -6.57 0.31 -0.94
C TYR A 54 -6.00 1.18 0.15
N VAL A 55 -4.68 1.33 0.13
CA VAL A 55 -3.93 2.12 1.10
C VAL A 55 -3.20 3.25 0.38
N PRO A 56 -3.44 4.52 0.75
CA PRO A 56 -2.73 5.66 0.19
C PRO A 56 -1.30 5.75 0.70
N LYS A 57 -0.33 5.86 -0.20
CA LYS A 57 1.09 6.04 0.12
C LYS A 57 1.38 7.28 0.96
N ASP A 58 0.69 8.38 0.66
CA ASP A 58 0.87 9.67 1.34
C ASP A 58 0.51 9.62 2.84
N LYS A 59 -0.36 8.68 3.23
CA LYS A 59 -0.80 8.52 4.63
C LYS A 59 -0.06 7.41 5.37
N VAL A 60 0.88 6.73 4.71
CA VAL A 60 1.64 5.65 5.31
C VAL A 60 3.11 6.04 5.40
N PRO A 61 3.73 5.93 6.58
CA PRO A 61 5.17 6.12 6.73
C PRO A 61 5.96 5.24 5.77
N TYR A 62 7.02 5.79 5.16
CA TYR A 62 7.84 5.09 4.16
C TYR A 62 8.36 3.72 4.63
N GLN A 63 8.71 3.60 5.92
CA GLN A 63 9.17 2.34 6.51
C GLN A 63 8.08 1.25 6.47
N ILE A 64 6.84 1.61 6.81
CA ILE A 64 5.68 0.71 6.74
C ILE A 64 5.35 0.41 5.28
N TRP A 65 5.39 1.42 4.40
CA TRP A 65 5.13 1.25 2.97
C TRP A 65 6.06 0.24 2.30
N ASN A 66 7.36 0.32 2.58
CA ASN A 66 8.34 -0.62 2.03
C ASN A 66 8.10 -2.05 2.51
N ARG A 67 7.68 -2.23 3.76
CA ARG A 67 7.31 -3.54 4.30
C ARG A 67 6.00 -4.04 3.68
N LEU A 68 5.00 -3.16 3.49
CA LEU A 68 3.73 -3.53 2.85
C LEU A 68 3.95 -4.00 1.41
N THR A 69 4.77 -3.30 0.64
CA THR A 69 5.05 -3.59 -0.77
C THR A 69 6.17 -4.62 -0.98
N GLY A 70 6.77 -5.16 0.09
CA GLY A 70 7.87 -6.14 -0.03
C GLY A 70 9.21 -5.57 -0.46
N LYS A 71 9.32 -4.25 -0.67
CA LYS A 71 10.55 -3.55 -1.12
C LYS A 71 11.71 -3.53 -0.11
N THR A 72 11.64 -4.32 0.95
CA THR A 72 12.66 -4.33 2.01
C THR A 72 13.91 -5.13 1.65
N ASP A 73 13.92 -5.99 0.62
CA ASP A 73 15.13 -6.75 0.24
C ASP A 73 15.25 -7.15 -1.25
N GLU A 74 14.45 -6.58 -2.16
CA GLU A 74 14.58 -6.87 -3.60
C GLU A 74 15.28 -5.74 -4.37
N ASN A 75 16.58 -5.58 -4.11
CA ASN A 75 17.45 -5.09 -5.17
C ASN A 75 18.78 -5.84 -5.17
N PRO A 76 18.87 -6.92 -5.96
CA PRO A 76 20.06 -7.20 -6.72
C PRO A 76 19.73 -6.96 -8.20
N GLU A 77 20.24 -5.87 -8.75
CA GLU A 77 20.85 -5.91 -10.08
C GLU A 77 19.97 -6.46 -11.23
N ARG A 78 19.01 -5.66 -11.70
CA ARG A 78 18.66 -5.69 -13.14
C ARG A 78 19.64 -4.79 -13.89
N GLY A 79 20.79 -5.36 -14.25
CA GLY A 79 21.83 -4.77 -15.09
C GLY A 79 22.81 -5.84 -15.55
#